data_AF-A0A1C6BIB2-F1
#
_entry.id   AF-A0A1C6BIB2-F1
#
_cell.length_a   1.000
_cell.length_b   1.000
_cell.length_c   1.000
_cell.angle_alpha   90.00
_cell.angle_beta   90.00
_cell.angle_gamma   90.00
#
_symmetry.space_group_name_H-M   'P 1'
#
loop_
_entity.id
_entity.type
_entity.pdbx_description
1 polymer ?
#
loop_
_entity_poly.entity_id
_entity_poly.type
_entity_poly.pdbx_seq_one_letter_code
_entity_poly.pdbx_strand_id
1 'polypeptide(L)'
;MNELLDAIIQKLKDEGGELPDIHLIAMELVATSEDGIECRVQGGQLTKDLLEDLEISNEELDRMLRPAAACLKGFAETLIERMEKKNDERKDAILDKLLKILN
;
A
#
# COMPACT_ATOMS: atom_id res chain seq x y z
N MET A 1 -17.71 -5.24 9.97
CA MET A 1 -16.56 -4.32 10.14
C MET A 1 -16.45 -4.04 11.64
N ASN A 2 -15.68 -4.76 12.45
CA ASN A 2 -14.94 -6.01 12.27
C ASN A 2 -14.74 -6.56 13.69
N GLU A 3 -15.50 -7.56 14.14
CA GLU A 3 -15.47 -8.06 15.54
C GLU A 3 -14.05 -8.40 16.02
N LEU A 4 -13.18 -8.80 15.08
CA LEU A 4 -11.76 -9.03 15.33
C LEU A 4 -10.95 -7.74 15.61
N LEU A 5 -11.14 -6.68 14.82
CA LEU A 5 -10.51 -5.38 15.10
C LEU A 5 -11.03 -4.81 16.42
N ASP A 6 -12.33 -4.95 16.68
CA ASP A 6 -12.92 -4.51 17.94
C ASP A 6 -12.35 -5.28 19.13
N ALA A 7 -12.15 -6.60 19.01
CA ALA A 7 -11.51 -7.42 20.03
C ALA A 7 -10.02 -7.07 20.23
N ILE A 8 -9.27 -6.81 19.15
CA ILE A 8 -7.86 -6.37 19.21
C ILE A 8 -7.77 -5.01 19.91
N ILE A 9 -8.59 -4.04 19.49
CA ILE A 9 -8.68 -2.70 20.09
C ILE A 9 -9.06 -2.79 21.57
N GLN A 10 -10.01 -3.66 21.92
CA GLN A 10 -10.48 -3.81 23.29
C GLN A 10 -9.39 -4.40 24.19
N LYS A 11 -8.68 -5.43 23.72
CA LYS A 11 -7.57 -6.04 24.46
C LYS A 11 -6.42 -5.05 24.69
N LEU A 12 -6.10 -4.22 23.69
CA LEU A 12 -5.06 -3.18 23.80
C LEU A 12 -5.46 -2.07 24.79
N LYS A 13 -6.74 -1.70 24.84
CA LYS A 13 -7.28 -0.77 25.85
C LYS A 13 -7.25 -1.34 27.25
N ASP A 14 -7.61 -2.62 27.41
CA ASP A 14 -7.63 -3.30 28.71
C ASP A 14 -6.21 -3.42 29.31
N GLU A 15 -5.18 -3.50 28.46
CA GLU A 15 -3.75 -3.50 28.86
C GLU A 15 -3.17 -2.09 29.11
N GLY A 16 -3.97 -1.02 28.96
CA GLY A 16 -3.59 0.36 29.33
C GLY A 16 -2.62 1.05 28.37
N GLY A 17 -2.44 0.52 27.15
CA GLY A 17 -1.53 1.06 26.13
C GLY A 17 -2.21 2.08 25.20
N GLU A 18 -1.39 2.88 24.51
CA GLU A 18 -1.86 3.64 23.33
C GLU A 18 -2.23 2.66 22.21
N LEU A 19 -3.29 2.98 21.46
CA LEU A 19 -3.67 2.18 20.30
C LEU A 19 -2.59 2.33 19.23
N PRO A 20 -1.88 1.25 18.86
CA PRO A 20 -0.90 1.31 17.80
C PRO A 20 -1.61 1.51 16.46
N ASP A 21 -0.95 2.19 15.52
CA ASP A 21 -1.36 2.16 14.12
C ASP A 21 -1.18 0.73 13.59
N ILE A 22 -2.31 0.06 13.30
CA ILE A 22 -2.30 -1.32 12.81
C ILE A 22 -2.33 -1.29 11.27
N HIS A 23 -1.17 -1.49 10.65
CA HIS A 23 -1.05 -1.68 9.22
C HIS A 23 -1.20 -3.17 8.86
N LEU A 24 -2.45 -3.59 8.63
CA LEU A 24 -2.73 -4.99 8.26
C LEU A 24 -2.26 -5.33 6.86
N ILE A 25 -2.32 -4.44 5.88
CA ILE A 25 -1.84 -4.69 4.52
C ILE A 25 -1.30 -3.38 3.98
N ALA A 26 -0.09 -3.40 3.41
CA ALA A 26 0.46 -2.29 2.64
C ALA A 26 0.41 -2.67 1.15
N MET A 27 -0.09 -1.75 0.32
CA MET A 27 -0.02 -1.90 -1.13
C MET A 27 0.90 -0.82 -1.68
N GLU A 28 1.92 -1.25 -2.40
CA GLU A 28 2.98 -0.38 -2.91
C GLU A 28 2.96 -0.36 -4.43
N LEU A 29 3.27 0.80 -5.01
CA LEU A 29 3.58 0.93 -6.42
C LEU A 29 5.10 0.91 -6.57
N VAL A 30 5.62 -0.13 -7.22
CA VAL A 30 7.06 -0.33 -7.40
C VAL A 30 7.40 -0.17 -8.88
N ALA A 31 8.32 0.75 -9.18
CA ALA A 31 8.93 0.83 -10.49
C ALA A 31 9.92 -0.33 -10.67
N THR A 32 9.74 -1.12 -11.73
CA THR A 32 10.65 -2.23 -12.06
C THR A 32 11.64 -1.81 -13.15
N SER A 33 12.79 -2.48 -13.19
CA SER A 33 13.81 -2.27 -14.22
C SER A 33 13.40 -2.73 -15.62
N GLU A 34 12.26 -3.43 -15.74
CA GLU A 34 11.66 -3.89 -17.00
C GLU A 34 10.54 -2.95 -17.48
N ASP A 35 10.68 -1.65 -17.18
CA ASP A 35 9.85 -0.53 -17.66
C ASP A 35 8.37 -0.53 -17.20
N GLY A 36 8.05 -1.24 -16.12
CA GLY A 36 6.69 -1.32 -15.57
C GLY A 36 6.51 -0.67 -14.20
N ILE A 37 5.29 -0.20 -13.92
CA ILE A 37 4.81 0.02 -12.55
C ILE A 37 4.04 -1.23 -12.13
N GLU A 38 4.51 -1.90 -11.09
CA GLU A 38 3.87 -3.05 -10.48
C GLU A 38 3.19 -2.64 -9.17
N CYS A 39 2.00 -3.20 -8.89
CA CYS A 39 1.42 -3.09 -7.56
C CYS A 39 1.81 -4.32 -6.74
N ARG A 40 2.50 -4.11 -5.62
CA ARG A 40 2.89 -5.17 -4.68
C ARG A 40 2.07 -5.09 -3.42
N VAL A 41 1.61 -6.25 -2.96
CA VAL A 41 1.00 -6.39 -1.65
C VAL A 41 2.09 -6.81 -0.68
N GLN A 42 2.39 -5.96 0.29
CA GLN A 42 3.27 -6.26 1.39
C GLN A 42 2.44 -6.43 2.68
N GLY A 43 2.77 -7.47 3.45
CA GLY A 43 2.25 -7.67 4.79
C GLY A 43 3.39 -7.60 5.80
N GLY A 44 3.14 -6.97 6.95
CA GLY A 44 4.02 -7.12 8.11
C GLY A 44 3.96 -8.56 8.66
N GLN A 45 4.77 -8.87 9.67
CA GLN A 45 4.73 -10.20 10.29
C GLN A 45 3.33 -10.55 10.80
N LEU A 46 2.67 -9.59 11.47
CA LEU A 46 1.30 -9.72 11.95
C LEU A 46 0.31 -10.11 10.83
N THR A 47 0.44 -9.50 9.66
CA THR A 47 -0.39 -9.80 8.49
C THR A 47 -0.21 -11.24 8.05
N LYS A 48 1.04 -11.70 7.97
CA LYS A 48 1.38 -13.05 7.50
C LYS A 48 0.83 -14.10 8.47
N ASP A 49 1.05 -13.89 9.76
CA ASP A 49 0.55 -14.77 10.82
C ASP A 49 -0.99 -14.83 10.77
N LEU A 50 -1.66 -13.69 10.60
CA LEU A 50 -3.11 -13.64 10.51
C LEU A 50 -3.66 -14.34 9.26
N LEU A 51 -3.00 -14.18 8.10
CA LEU A 51 -3.41 -14.87 6.87
C LEU A 51 -3.24 -16.38 6.98
N GLU A 52 -2.15 -16.83 7.63
CA GLU A 52 -1.90 -18.25 7.90
C GLU A 52 -2.94 -18.83 8.86
N ASP A 53 -3.19 -18.15 10.00
CA ASP A 53 -4.18 -18.57 11.00
C ASP A 53 -5.62 -18.61 10.44
N LEU A 54 -5.94 -17.74 9.48
CA LEU A 54 -7.24 -17.69 8.81
C LEU A 54 -7.31 -18.59 7.57
N GLU A 55 -6.25 -19.35 7.27
CA GLU A 55 -6.13 -20.21 6.09
C GLU A 55 -6.37 -19.48 4.75
N ILE A 56 -6.06 -18.17 4.70
CA ILE A 56 -6.25 -17.35 3.51
C ILE A 56 -5.07 -17.55 2.57
N SER A 57 -5.33 -18.17 1.41
CA SER A 57 -4.30 -18.38 0.39
C SER A 57 -3.87 -17.06 -0.30
N ASN A 58 -2.66 -17.06 -0.87
CA ASN A 58 -2.19 -15.93 -1.68
C ASN A 58 -3.09 -15.64 -2.90
N GLU A 59 -3.72 -16.66 -3.49
CA GLU A 59 -4.65 -16.47 -4.61
C GLU A 59 -5.95 -15.77 -4.17
N GLU A 60 -6.44 -16.11 -2.98
CA GLU A 60 -7.61 -15.48 -2.39
C GLU A 60 -7.31 -14.02 -2.02
N LEU A 61 -6.15 -13.79 -1.41
CA LEU A 61 -5.65 -12.45 -1.11
C LEU A 61 -5.51 -11.59 -2.39
N ASP A 62 -4.93 -12.14 -3.46
CA ASP A 62 -4.84 -11.45 -4.75
C ASP A 62 -6.22 -11.04 -5.28
N ARG A 63 -7.20 -11.95 -5.24
CA ARG A 63 -8.57 -11.66 -5.68
C ARG A 63 -9.22 -10.56 -4.84
N MET A 64 -9.03 -10.58 -3.52
CA MET A 64 -9.57 -9.57 -2.61
C MET A 64 -8.97 -8.19 -2.87
N LEU A 65 -7.67 -8.11 -3.18
CA LEU A 65 -6.94 -6.85 -3.33
C LEU A 65 -6.87 -6.33 -4.77
N ARG A 66 -7.24 -7.14 -5.76
CA ARG A 66 -7.25 -6.77 -7.18
C ARG A 66 -7.95 -5.43 -7.48
N PRO A 67 -9.11 -5.09 -6.88
CA PRO A 67 -9.73 -3.78 -7.12
C PRO A 67 -8.88 -2.60 -6.62
N ALA A 68 -8.23 -2.77 -5.47
CA ALA A 68 -7.34 -1.75 -4.91
C ALA A 68 -6.07 -1.62 -5.76
N ALA A 69 -5.50 -2.73 -6.24
CA ALA A 69 -4.35 -2.73 -7.15
C ALA A 69 -4.68 -1.99 -8.47
N ALA A 70 -5.87 -2.22 -9.03
CA ALA A 70 -6.33 -1.52 -10.23
C ALA A 70 -6.48 -0.01 -9.99
N CYS A 71 -6.99 0.41 -8.84
CA CYS A 71 -7.09 1.81 -8.46
C CYS A 71 -5.72 2.49 -8.36
N LEU A 72 -4.75 1.84 -7.68
CA LEU A 72 -3.39 2.33 -7.56
C LEU A 72 -2.69 2.44 -8.92
N LYS A 73 -2.90 1.46 -9.81
CA LYS A 73 -2.38 1.53 -11.18
C LYS A 73 -2.95 2.72 -11.96
N GLY A 74 -4.26 2.94 -11.91
CA GLY A 74 -4.89 4.09 -12.56
C GLY A 74 -4.44 5.44 -11.99
N PHE A 75 -4.16 5.50 -10.69
CA PHE A 75 -3.54 6.67 -10.07
C PHE A 75 -2.13 6.92 -10.64
N ALA A 76 -1.30 5.87 -10.76
CA ALA A 76 0.03 5.96 -11.35
C ALA A 76 0.01 6.45 -12.81
N GLU A 77 -0.88 5.89 -13.63
CA GLU A 77 -1.11 6.32 -15.01
C GLU A 77 -1.52 7.80 -15.07
N THR A 78 -2.40 8.23 -14.17
CA THR A 78 -2.81 9.64 -14.07
C THR A 78 -1.61 10.54 -13.74
N LEU A 79 -0.73 10.13 -12.83
CA LEU A 79 0.48 10.90 -12.51
C LEU A 79 1.39 11.04 -13.74
N ILE A 80 1.61 9.94 -14.47
CA ILE A 80 2.40 9.93 -15.70
C ILE A 80 1.81 10.90 -16.73
N GLU A 81 0.52 10.77 -17.05
CA GLU A 81 -0.13 11.67 -18.01
C GLU A 81 -0.01 13.14 -17.60
N ARG A 82 -0.15 13.43 -16.30
CA ARG A 82 -0.07 14.79 -15.78
C ARG A 82 1.35 15.33 -15.87
N MET A 83 2.38 14.50 -15.72
CA MET A 83 3.77 14.88 -15.92
C MET A 83 4.10 15.12 -17.40
N GLU A 84 3.60 14.28 -18.31
CA GLU A 84 3.79 14.45 -19.75
C GLU A 84 3.15 15.73 -20.30
N LYS A 85 2.03 16.17 -19.70
CA LYS A 85 1.37 17.43 -20.04
C LYS A 85 2.10 18.68 -19.51
N LYS A 86 3.19 18.53 -18.75
CA LYS A 86 4.04 19.65 -18.28
C LYS A 86 5.20 19.85 -19.25
N ASN A 87 5.70 21.09 -19.32
CA ASN A 87 6.96 21.37 -19.99
C ASN A 87 8.15 20.87 -19.16
N ASP A 88 9.29 20.66 -19.82
CA ASP A 88 10.46 20.00 -19.23
C ASP A 88 10.96 20.68 -17.94
N GLU A 89 11.08 22.01 -17.91
CA GLU A 89 11.51 22.75 -16.70
C GLU A 89 10.59 22.50 -15.49
N ARG A 90 9.28 22.35 -15.69
CA ARG A 90 8.35 22.04 -14.59
C ARG A 90 8.40 20.57 -14.21
N LYS A 91 8.69 19.68 -15.15
CA LYS A 91 8.88 18.25 -14.89
C LYS A 91 10.14 18.03 -14.06
N ASP A 92 11.26 18.65 -14.43
CA ASP A 92 12.53 18.59 -13.69
C ASP A 92 12.38 19.16 -12.27
N ALA A 93 11.70 20.30 -12.12
CA ALA A 93 11.43 20.86 -10.80
C ALA A 93 10.54 19.98 -9.90
N ILE A 94 9.67 19.14 -10.49
CA ILE A 94 8.87 18.15 -9.75
C ILE A 94 9.74 16.94 -9.38
N LEU A 95 10.54 16.43 -10.32
CA LEU A 95 11.47 15.33 -10.10
C LEU A 95 12.49 15.68 -9.01
N ASP A 96 13.06 16.89 -9.03
CA ASP A 96 13.97 17.38 -7.99
C ASP A 96 13.33 17.41 -6.60
N LYS A 97 12.05 17.78 -6.51
CA LYS A 97 11.32 17.75 -5.24
C LYS A 97 11.10 16.32 -4.75
N LEU A 98 10.76 15.40 -5.66
CA LEU A 98 10.60 13.99 -5.32
C LEU A 98 11.92 13.37 -4.83
N LEU A 99 13.03 13.65 -5.52
CA LEU A 99 14.36 13.18 -5.15
C LEU A 99 14.83 13.69 -3.77
N LYS A 100 14.36 14.86 -3.33
CA LYS A 100 14.64 15.39 -1.98
C LYS A 100 13.79 14.76 -0.87
N ILE A 101 12.68 14.12 -1.21
CA ILE A 101 11.80 13.45 -0.24
C ILE A 101 12.25 12.00 -0.05
N LEU A 102 12.78 11.38 -1.12
CA LEU A 102 13.21 9.99 -1.14
C LEU A 102 14.63 9.77 -0.58
N ASN A 103 15.44 10.82 -0.46
CA ASN A 103 16.77 10.84 0.16
C ASN A 103 16.73 11.56 1.50
#